data_AF-A0A168EJP9-F1
#
_entry.id   AF-A0A168EJP9-F1
#
_cell.length_a   1.000
_cell.length_b   1.000
_cell.length_c   1.000
_cell.angle_alpha   90.00
_cell.angle_beta   90.00
_cell.angle_gamma   90.00
#
_symmetry.space_group_name_H-M   'P 1'
#
loop_
_entity.id
_entity.type
_entity.pdbx_description
1 polymer ?
#
loop_
_entity_poly.entity_id
_entity_poly.type
_entity_poly.pdbx_seq_one_letter_code
_entity_poly.pdbx_strand_id
1 'polypeptide(L)'
;SAAKLLICRDPTVRNIFREQLHDTIWRGFRNEHPGVLPVGEYLSGYVDGGLYRLRYAEVGSNLRNLARQAAKRLGVRIDVSGDENLRIVADDVSVSPVKAVHGLRKEARQRYTRDLISEKSHQGVVATGLFMEDKSKDMVRLVSCRTPLSFRDWRYLHRARLDILPLRGHSWFCSQEQDTCCHRCGKENETGFHVLYHCEEGLQLATKRHNTIQDLLESLLVKQGHDVTINNAILGQRLRPDVEFQLSGSRVMVDVVVCYDQPGSMENAYRRKYDKYSSHGRILLLVVGSLGSWYPRNDEIRSILGINGR
;
A
#
# COMPACT_ATOMS: atom_id res chain seq x y z
N SER A 1 9.98 -18.89 18.99
CA SER A 1 10.51 -17.56 19.35
C SER A 1 10.59 -17.46 20.87
N ALA A 2 11.56 -16.71 21.42
CA ALA A 2 11.74 -16.57 22.88
C ALA A 2 10.45 -16.12 23.59
N ALA A 3 9.71 -15.20 22.97
CA ALA A 3 8.40 -14.75 23.43
C ALA A 3 7.41 -15.90 23.65
N LYS A 4 7.34 -16.89 22.75
CA LYS A 4 6.43 -18.05 22.88
C LYS A 4 6.79 -18.97 24.06
N LEU A 5 8.07 -19.06 24.43
CA LEU A 5 8.49 -19.86 25.58
C LEU A 5 8.15 -19.15 26.91
N LEU A 6 8.22 -17.82 26.93
CA LEU A 6 7.82 -17.02 28.10
C LEU A 6 6.32 -17.07 28.39
N ILE A 7 5.49 -17.25 27.35
CA ILE A 7 4.03 -17.40 27.44
C ILE A 7 3.57 -18.84 27.20
N CYS A 8 4.46 -19.83 27.34
CA CYS A 8 4.10 -21.21 27.13
C CYS A 8 2.95 -21.60 28.08
N ARG A 9 1.97 -22.35 27.56
CA ARG A 9 0.86 -22.88 28.38
C ARG A 9 1.35 -23.94 29.36
N ASP A 10 2.39 -24.68 28.96
CA ASP A 10 3.07 -25.63 29.83
C ASP A 10 3.89 -24.86 30.89
N PRO A 11 3.52 -24.97 32.19
CA PRO A 11 4.18 -24.25 33.27
C PRO A 11 5.62 -24.71 33.48
N THR A 12 5.93 -25.98 33.24
CA THR A 12 7.27 -26.55 33.39
C THR A 12 8.22 -25.94 32.38
N VAL A 13 7.82 -25.94 31.09
CA VAL A 13 8.63 -25.33 30.02
C VAL A 13 8.83 -23.82 30.26
N ARG A 14 7.77 -23.13 30.70
CA ARG A 14 7.82 -21.70 31.01
C ARG A 14 8.78 -21.39 32.15
N ASN A 15 8.72 -22.16 33.24
CA ASN A 15 9.55 -21.94 34.43
C ASN A 15 11.02 -22.23 34.13
N ILE A 16 11.34 -23.34 33.46
CA ILE A 16 12.72 -23.67 33.04
C ILE A 16 13.30 -22.54 32.18
N PHE A 17 12.52 -22.04 31.22
CA PHE A 17 12.98 -20.96 30.36
C PHE A 17 13.20 -19.64 31.13
N ARG A 18 12.31 -19.30 32.08
CA ARG A 18 12.40 -18.11 32.94
C ARG A 18 13.62 -18.18 33.87
N GLU A 19 13.83 -19.29 34.56
CA GLU A 19 14.97 -19.50 35.46
C GLU A 19 16.30 -19.36 34.72
N GLN A 20 16.45 -20.04 33.59
CA GLN A 20 17.66 -19.93 32.78
C GLN A 20 17.87 -18.52 32.22
N LEU A 21 16.79 -17.80 31.90
CA LEU A 21 16.87 -16.41 31.45
C LEU A 21 17.31 -15.49 32.59
N HIS A 22 16.74 -15.66 33.78
CA HIS A 22 17.10 -14.92 34.99
C HIS A 22 18.57 -15.16 35.35
N ASP A 23 19.02 -16.41 35.36
CA ASP A 23 20.41 -16.79 35.61
C ASP A 23 21.36 -16.16 34.58
N THR A 24 20.99 -16.14 33.30
CA THR A 24 21.78 -15.47 32.26
C THR A 24 21.95 -13.97 32.55
N ILE A 25 20.86 -13.29 32.91
CA ILE A 25 20.89 -11.85 33.21
C ILE A 25 21.71 -11.63 34.49
N TRP A 26 21.45 -12.40 35.54
CA TRP A 26 22.10 -12.32 36.84
C TRP A 26 23.62 -12.49 36.75
N ARG A 27 24.09 -13.50 36.00
CA ARG A 27 25.53 -13.70 35.74
C ARG A 27 26.19 -12.49 35.08
N GLY A 28 25.52 -11.81 34.16
CA GLY A 28 26.10 -10.62 33.51
C GLY A 28 26.13 -9.37 34.37
N PHE A 29 25.33 -9.33 35.44
CA PHE A 29 25.44 -8.32 36.48
C PHE A 29 26.56 -8.61 37.49
N ARG A 30 27.34 -9.69 37.33
CA ARG A 30 28.44 -10.08 38.24
C ARG A 30 28.00 -10.10 39.71
N ASN A 31 26.78 -10.53 39.96
CA ASN A 31 26.17 -10.61 41.30
C ASN A 31 25.90 -9.25 41.98
N GLU A 32 26.01 -8.13 41.26
CA GLU A 32 25.38 -6.87 41.67
C GLU A 32 23.86 -7.04 41.55
N HIS A 33 23.09 -6.75 42.59
CA HIS A 33 21.64 -6.99 42.62
C HIS A 33 20.85 -5.83 41.99
N PRO A 34 20.35 -5.93 40.75
CA PRO A 34 19.24 -5.09 40.32
C PRO A 34 18.01 -5.57 41.09
N GLY A 35 17.39 -4.72 41.91
CA GLY A 35 16.24 -5.10 42.73
C GLY A 35 15.12 -5.82 41.93
N VAL A 36 14.91 -5.41 40.68
CA VAL A 36 14.08 -6.10 39.69
C VAL A 36 14.92 -6.46 38.48
N LEU A 37 14.88 -7.71 38.03
CA LEU A 37 15.63 -8.13 36.84
C LEU A 37 15.05 -7.46 35.58
N PRO A 38 15.87 -6.76 34.78
CA PRO A 38 15.42 -6.03 33.59
C PRO A 38 15.22 -6.96 32.39
N VAL A 39 14.28 -7.91 32.52
CA VAL A 39 14.02 -8.97 31.53
C VAL A 39 13.54 -8.38 30.20
N GLY A 40 12.63 -7.41 30.26
CA GLY A 40 12.09 -6.74 29.06
C GLY A 40 13.18 -5.98 28.32
N GLU A 41 13.99 -5.23 29.06
CA GLU A 41 15.08 -4.41 28.53
C GLU A 41 16.18 -5.30 27.93
N TYR A 42 16.54 -6.39 28.63
CA TYR A 42 17.48 -7.38 28.14
C TYR A 42 17.01 -7.94 26.79
N LEU A 43 15.78 -8.46 26.72
CA LEU A 43 15.22 -9.08 25.51
C LEU A 43 15.01 -8.09 24.36
N SER A 44 14.75 -6.82 24.67
CA SER A 44 14.65 -5.74 23.68
C SER A 44 16.02 -5.33 23.10
N GLY A 45 17.11 -5.79 23.72
CA GLY A 45 18.47 -5.48 23.27
C GLY A 45 19.01 -4.13 23.76
N TYR A 46 18.43 -3.56 24.82
CA TYR A 46 19.02 -2.41 25.50
C TYR A 46 20.38 -2.78 26.11
N VAL A 47 21.23 -1.77 26.22
CA VAL A 47 22.59 -1.88 26.77
C VAL A 47 22.78 -1.03 28.03
N ASP A 48 21.80 -0.22 28.40
CA ASP A 48 21.86 0.65 29.57
C ASP A 48 21.71 -0.15 30.88
N GLY A 49 21.99 0.51 32.01
CA GLY A 49 21.78 -0.08 33.33
C GLY A 49 22.55 -1.39 33.58
N GLY A 50 23.78 -1.52 33.03
CA GLY A 50 24.62 -2.71 33.19
C GLY A 50 24.44 -3.80 32.12
N LEU A 51 23.41 -3.71 31.27
CA LEU A 51 23.14 -4.70 30.21
C LEU A 51 24.23 -4.74 29.12
N TYR A 52 25.03 -3.68 28.98
CA TYR A 52 26.19 -3.66 28.08
C TYR A 52 27.26 -4.71 28.43
N ARG A 53 27.29 -5.19 29.69
CA ARG A 53 28.20 -6.23 30.18
C ARG A 53 27.78 -7.63 29.73
N LEU A 54 26.51 -7.80 29.36
CA LEU A 54 25.94 -9.03 28.78
C LEU A 54 26.25 -9.16 27.27
N ARG A 55 27.33 -8.54 26.79
CA ARG A 55 27.78 -8.62 25.40
C ARG A 55 28.67 -9.87 25.24
N TYR A 56 28.21 -10.80 24.41
CA TYR A 56 28.97 -11.89 23.77
C TYR A 56 29.99 -12.61 24.68
N ALA A 57 29.50 -13.30 25.72
CA ALA A 57 30.27 -14.43 26.25
C ALA A 57 29.97 -15.65 25.36
N GLU A 58 30.81 -15.85 24.33
CA GLU A 58 31.28 -17.11 23.67
C GLU A 58 30.39 -18.35 23.51
N VAL A 59 29.13 -18.32 23.92
CA VAL A 59 28.19 -19.42 23.87
C VAL A 59 27.29 -19.17 22.67
N GLY A 60 27.27 -20.14 21.75
CA GLY A 60 26.64 -20.06 20.43
C GLY A 60 25.23 -19.45 20.44
N SER A 61 24.82 -18.99 19.24
CA SER A 61 23.54 -18.32 18.97
C SER A 61 22.32 -19.00 19.62
N ASN A 62 22.00 -18.59 20.85
CA ASN A 62 20.83 -19.08 21.57
C ASN A 62 19.61 -18.22 21.24
N LEU A 63 18.41 -18.77 21.48
CA LEU A 63 17.15 -18.12 21.11
C LEU A 63 16.96 -16.73 21.73
N ARG A 64 17.61 -16.45 22.87
CA ARG A 64 17.58 -15.17 23.59
C ARG A 64 18.43 -14.13 22.84
N ASN A 65 19.65 -14.48 22.46
CA ASN A 65 20.52 -13.59 21.67
C ASN A 65 19.91 -13.28 20.29
N LEU A 66 19.29 -14.27 19.65
CA LEU A 66 18.54 -14.06 18.40
C LEU A 66 17.35 -13.12 18.60
N ALA A 67 16.61 -13.26 19.70
CA ALA A 67 15.50 -12.36 20.02
C ALA A 67 15.98 -10.92 20.27
N ARG A 68 17.09 -10.73 20.99
CA ARG A 68 17.71 -9.41 21.25
C ARG A 68 18.17 -8.72 19.97
N GLN A 69 18.89 -9.44 19.12
CA GLN A 69 19.36 -8.91 17.83
C GLN A 69 18.18 -8.56 16.91
N ALA A 70 17.15 -9.41 16.88
CA ALA A 70 15.94 -9.15 16.12
C ALA A 70 15.18 -7.93 16.66
N ALA A 71 15.05 -7.80 17.99
CA ALA A 71 14.37 -6.67 18.62
C ALA A 71 15.06 -5.35 18.30
N LYS A 72 16.40 -5.30 18.44
CA LYS A 72 17.21 -4.14 18.08
C LYS A 72 17.12 -3.80 16.59
N ARG A 73 17.23 -4.79 15.70
CA ARG A 73 17.15 -4.58 14.23
C ARG A 73 15.78 -4.06 13.80
N LEU A 74 14.71 -4.51 14.45
CA LEU A 74 13.34 -4.10 14.14
C LEU A 74 12.90 -2.83 14.89
N GLY A 75 13.68 -2.36 15.87
CA GLY A 75 13.32 -1.23 16.72
C GLY A 75 12.08 -1.51 17.58
N VAL A 76 12.00 -2.71 18.17
CA VAL A 76 10.84 -3.14 18.98
C VAL A 76 11.24 -3.39 20.44
N ARG A 77 10.35 -3.02 21.36
CA ARG A 77 10.48 -3.27 22.80
C ARG A 77 9.65 -4.49 23.19
N ILE A 78 10.22 -5.37 24.00
CA ILE A 78 9.54 -6.51 24.61
C ILE A 78 9.11 -6.09 26.01
N ASP A 79 7.80 -6.00 26.20
CA ASP A 79 7.18 -5.64 27.46
C ASP A 79 6.75 -6.91 28.21
N VAL A 80 7.27 -7.08 29.42
CA VAL A 80 7.04 -8.22 30.30
C VAL A 80 6.42 -7.80 31.64
N SER A 81 5.97 -6.55 31.76
CA SER A 81 5.45 -5.96 33.00
C SER A 81 4.12 -6.56 33.50
N GLY A 82 3.40 -7.31 32.67
CA GLY A 82 2.15 -7.97 33.04
C GLY A 82 2.32 -9.48 33.27
N ASP A 83 1.84 -9.96 34.42
CA ASP A 83 1.94 -11.37 34.85
C ASP A 83 1.35 -12.40 33.87
N GLU A 84 0.47 -11.98 32.96
CA GLU A 84 -0.17 -12.88 31.99
C GLU A 84 0.06 -12.56 30.51
N ASN A 85 0.62 -11.40 30.15
CA ASN A 85 0.64 -10.98 28.75
C ASN A 85 1.92 -10.25 28.35
N LEU A 86 2.92 -11.02 27.93
CA LEU A 86 4.06 -10.47 27.17
C LEU A 86 3.52 -9.71 25.94
N ARG A 87 4.00 -8.49 25.73
CA ARG A 87 3.70 -7.69 24.55
C ARG A 87 4.97 -7.33 23.80
N ILE A 88 4.85 -7.20 22.48
CA ILE A 88 5.88 -6.61 21.65
C ILE A 88 5.37 -5.25 21.24
N VAL A 89 6.10 -4.20 21.59
CA VAL A 89 5.75 -2.81 21.36
C VAL A 89 6.64 -2.27 20.25
N ALA A 90 6.04 -1.72 19.21
CA ALA A 90 6.72 -1.04 18.11
C ALA A 90 6.04 0.31 17.92
N ASP A 91 6.78 1.40 18.07
CA ASP A 91 6.22 2.76 18.12
C ASP A 91 5.06 2.82 19.14
N ASP A 92 3.86 3.23 18.71
CA ASP A 92 2.66 3.35 19.55
C ASP A 92 1.82 2.06 19.63
N VAL A 93 2.30 0.96 19.04
CA VAL A 93 1.49 -0.26 18.87
C VAL A 93 2.02 -1.43 19.69
N SER A 94 1.13 -1.98 20.52
CA SER A 94 1.38 -3.14 21.38
C SER A 94 0.69 -4.40 20.85
N VAL A 95 1.49 -5.41 20.47
CA VAL A 95 0.98 -6.66 19.86
C VAL A 95 1.28 -7.87 20.74
N SER A 96 0.32 -8.78 20.82
CA SER A 96 0.56 -10.11 21.41
C SER A 96 1.56 -10.91 20.56
N PRO A 97 2.37 -11.80 21.15
CA PRO A 97 3.34 -12.64 20.43
C PRO A 97 2.71 -13.51 19.34
N VAL A 98 1.45 -13.92 19.53
CA VAL A 98 0.70 -14.71 18.56
C VAL A 98 0.41 -13.89 17.29
N LYS A 99 0.11 -12.60 17.45
CA LYS A 99 -0.16 -11.66 16.35
C LYS A 99 1.08 -10.86 15.91
N ALA A 100 2.25 -11.15 16.46
CA ALA A 100 3.45 -10.34 16.30
C ALA A 100 3.84 -10.12 14.84
N VAL A 101 3.85 -11.17 14.01
CA VAL A 101 4.22 -11.06 12.60
C VAL A 101 3.25 -10.15 11.85
N HIS A 102 1.94 -10.31 12.07
CA HIS A 102 0.94 -9.50 11.39
C HIS A 102 0.98 -8.04 11.84
N GLY A 103 1.01 -7.83 13.16
CA GLY A 103 1.06 -6.49 13.76
C GLY A 103 2.32 -5.74 13.39
N LEU A 104 3.51 -6.32 13.58
CA LEU A 104 4.77 -5.67 13.21
C LEU A 104 4.89 -5.39 11.71
N ARG A 105 4.37 -6.28 10.84
CA ARG A 105 4.31 -5.99 9.40
C ARG A 105 3.36 -4.85 9.08
N LYS A 106 2.27 -4.69 9.82
CA LYS A 106 1.34 -3.57 9.65
C LYS A 106 2.05 -2.26 10.07
N GLU A 107 2.69 -2.23 11.23
CA GLU A 107 3.41 -1.06 11.72
C GLU A 107 4.57 -0.67 10.82
N ALA A 108 5.43 -1.63 10.44
CA ALA A 108 6.53 -1.37 9.52
C ALA A 108 6.02 -0.78 8.20
N ARG A 109 4.92 -1.30 7.64
CA ARG A 109 4.29 -0.74 6.44
C ARG A 109 3.81 0.69 6.67
N GLN A 110 3.12 0.95 7.77
CA GLN A 110 2.63 2.30 8.09
C GLN A 110 3.77 3.31 8.26
N ARG A 111 4.87 2.91 8.92
CA ARG A 111 6.08 3.73 9.05
C ARG A 111 6.67 4.06 7.68
N TYR A 112 6.96 3.05 6.86
CA TYR A 112 7.49 3.29 5.51
C TYR A 112 6.55 4.11 4.63
N THR A 113 5.23 3.93 4.75
CA THR A 113 4.25 4.76 4.04
C THR A 113 4.29 6.20 4.51
N ARG A 114 4.38 6.45 5.83
CA ARG A 114 4.52 7.80 6.39
C ARG A 114 5.80 8.47 5.92
N ASP A 115 6.93 7.78 5.98
CA ASP A 115 8.22 8.31 5.52
C ASP A 115 8.18 8.61 4.01
N LEU A 116 7.56 7.72 3.21
CA LEU A 116 7.39 7.91 1.78
C LEU A 116 6.52 9.15 1.45
N ILE A 117 5.46 9.39 2.22
CA ILE A 117 4.56 10.54 2.00
C ILE A 117 5.19 11.84 2.51
N SER A 118 5.83 11.81 3.68
CA SER A 118 6.33 13.01 4.36
C SER A 118 7.73 13.43 3.92
N GLU A 119 8.66 12.50 3.80
CA GLU A 119 10.07 12.81 3.49
C GLU A 119 10.39 12.69 1.99
N LYS A 120 9.58 11.93 1.24
CA LYS A 120 9.81 11.64 -0.18
C LYS A 120 8.66 12.12 -1.06
N SER A 121 8.36 13.41 -0.97
CA SER A 121 7.24 14.06 -1.69
C SER A 121 7.19 13.74 -3.20
N HIS A 122 8.34 13.60 -3.87
CA HIS A 122 8.41 13.21 -5.29
C HIS A 122 8.03 11.75 -5.56
N GLN A 123 8.38 10.81 -4.67
CA GLN A 123 8.07 9.37 -4.81
C GLN A 123 6.70 9.01 -4.23
N GLY A 124 6.14 9.90 -3.41
CA GLY A 124 4.88 9.72 -2.72
C GLY A 124 3.65 9.90 -3.60
N VAL A 125 3.76 10.20 -4.89
CA VAL A 125 2.62 10.53 -5.77
C VAL A 125 1.56 9.42 -5.78
N VAL A 126 1.94 8.19 -6.14
CA VAL A 126 1.02 7.05 -6.10
C VAL A 126 0.64 6.72 -4.67
N ALA A 127 1.59 6.81 -3.72
CA ALA A 127 1.30 6.55 -2.31
C ALA A 127 0.26 7.51 -1.71
N THR A 128 0.21 8.76 -2.17
CA THR A 128 -0.77 9.76 -1.78
C THR A 128 -2.14 9.44 -2.40
N GLY A 129 -2.15 9.00 -3.67
CA GLY A 129 -3.36 8.44 -4.28
C GLY A 129 -3.89 7.21 -3.53
N LEU A 130 -2.99 6.35 -3.05
CA LEU A 130 -3.30 5.19 -2.20
C LEU A 130 -3.55 5.57 -0.72
N PHE A 131 -3.26 6.80 -0.29
CA PHE A 131 -3.56 7.26 1.07
C PHE A 131 -5.01 7.75 1.18
N MET A 132 -5.66 8.06 0.05
CA MET A 132 -7.10 8.38 -0.02
C MET A 132 -8.03 7.16 0.21
N GLU A 133 -7.51 6.06 0.74
CA GLU A 133 -8.16 4.75 0.73
C GLU A 133 -9.02 4.46 1.97
N ASP A 134 -10.31 4.78 1.90
CA ASP A 134 -11.37 4.03 2.59
C ASP A 134 -12.01 3.06 1.58
N LYS A 135 -11.29 1.99 1.21
CA LYS A 135 -11.60 1.19 0.00
C LYS A 135 -12.73 0.16 0.13
N SER A 136 -13.53 0.09 -0.93
CA SER A 136 -14.05 -1.18 -1.48
C SER A 136 -12.91 -2.03 -2.10
N LYS A 137 -12.57 -3.16 -1.46
CA LYS A 137 -11.56 -4.11 -1.98
C LYS A 137 -11.97 -4.77 -3.29
N ASP A 138 -13.25 -4.73 -3.62
CA ASP A 138 -13.88 -5.60 -4.61
C ASP A 138 -13.67 -5.10 -6.04
N MET A 139 -13.98 -3.81 -6.27
CA MET A 139 -13.78 -3.20 -7.58
C MET A 139 -12.30 -2.97 -7.92
N VAL A 140 -11.49 -2.62 -6.91
CA VAL A 140 -10.04 -2.53 -7.08
C VAL A 140 -9.46 -3.88 -7.51
N ARG A 141 -9.89 -4.97 -6.86
CA ARG A 141 -9.45 -6.33 -7.19
C ARG A 141 -9.94 -6.76 -8.56
N LEU A 142 -11.17 -6.43 -8.93
CA LEU A 142 -11.74 -6.72 -10.24
C LEU A 142 -10.87 -6.16 -11.38
N VAL A 143 -10.52 -4.87 -11.31
CA VAL A 143 -9.68 -4.21 -12.32
C VAL A 143 -8.24 -4.74 -12.27
N SER A 144 -7.67 -4.90 -11.06
CA SER A 144 -6.27 -5.31 -10.89
C SER A 144 -6.00 -6.75 -11.30
N CYS A 145 -6.87 -7.71 -10.93
CA CYS A 145 -6.67 -9.14 -11.19
C CYS A 145 -6.84 -9.54 -12.65
N ARG A 146 -7.43 -8.67 -13.48
CA ARG A 146 -7.68 -8.93 -14.90
C ARG A 146 -6.76 -8.15 -15.83
N THR A 147 -5.80 -7.42 -15.26
CA THR A 147 -4.73 -6.78 -16.03
C THR A 147 -3.57 -7.77 -16.16
N PRO A 148 -3.24 -8.28 -17.36
CA PRO A 148 -2.09 -9.17 -17.53
C PRO A 148 -0.81 -8.38 -17.30
N LEU A 149 -0.07 -8.73 -16.23
CA LEU A 149 1.26 -8.19 -15.95
C LEU A 149 2.26 -9.34 -15.97
N SER A 150 3.22 -9.30 -16.90
CA SER A 150 4.31 -10.26 -16.92
C SER A 150 5.32 -9.92 -15.82
N PHE A 151 6.09 -10.89 -15.33
CA PHE A 151 7.13 -10.64 -14.33
C PHE A 151 8.15 -9.57 -14.76
N ARG A 152 8.40 -9.43 -16.07
CA ARG A 152 9.31 -8.41 -16.63
C ARG A 152 8.78 -6.99 -16.43
N ASP A 153 7.46 -6.81 -16.44
CA ASP A 153 6.82 -5.50 -16.31
C ASP A 153 6.92 -4.93 -14.89
N TRP A 154 7.11 -5.79 -13.88
CA TRP A 154 7.19 -5.39 -12.46
C TRP A 154 8.31 -4.38 -12.20
N ARG A 155 9.46 -4.54 -12.87
CA ARG A 155 10.59 -3.61 -12.72
C ARG A 155 10.23 -2.19 -13.15
N TYR A 156 9.41 -2.04 -14.18
CA TYR A 156 8.98 -0.73 -14.67
C TYR A 156 7.80 -0.20 -13.86
N LEU A 157 6.81 -1.04 -13.53
CA LEU A 157 5.65 -0.65 -12.74
C LEU A 157 6.04 -0.06 -11.38
N HIS A 158 6.93 -0.73 -10.63
CA HIS A 158 7.35 -0.23 -9.33
C HIS A 158 8.14 1.06 -9.43
N ARG A 159 8.99 1.20 -10.45
CA ARG A 159 9.71 2.44 -10.70
C ARG A 159 8.78 3.58 -11.07
N ALA A 160 7.77 3.32 -11.88
CA ALA A 160 6.75 4.31 -12.25
C ALA A 160 5.96 4.76 -11.02
N ARG A 161 5.56 3.83 -10.14
CA ARG A 161 4.83 4.14 -8.91
C ARG A 161 5.61 4.98 -7.90
N LEU A 162 6.93 4.85 -7.93
CA LEU A 162 7.85 5.60 -7.07
C LEU A 162 8.39 6.85 -7.77
N ASP A 163 7.94 7.17 -8.98
CA ASP A 163 8.44 8.27 -9.81
C ASP A 163 9.97 8.25 -10.01
N ILE A 164 10.52 7.05 -10.22
CA ILE A 164 11.96 6.80 -10.47
C ILE A 164 12.20 6.09 -11.82
N LEU A 165 11.30 6.27 -12.77
CA LEU A 165 11.57 5.85 -14.15
C LEU A 165 12.75 6.67 -14.71
N PRO A 166 13.63 6.05 -15.51
CA PRO A 166 14.75 6.74 -16.14
C PRO A 166 14.24 7.62 -17.31
N LEU A 167 13.53 8.69 -16.99
CA LEU A 167 12.99 9.66 -17.94
C LEU A 167 13.84 10.92 -17.93
N ARG A 168 13.94 11.60 -19.08
CA ARG A 168 14.84 12.75 -19.25
C ARG A 168 14.48 14.00 -18.45
N GLY A 169 13.22 14.13 -18.03
CA GLY A 169 12.77 15.25 -17.21
C GLY A 169 13.31 15.25 -15.78
N HIS A 170 13.90 14.14 -15.33
CA HIS A 170 14.45 14.04 -13.99
C HIS A 170 15.95 14.38 -13.96
N SER A 171 16.30 15.41 -13.19
CA SER A 171 17.68 15.91 -13.03
C SER A 171 18.67 14.94 -12.38
N TRP A 172 18.18 13.85 -11.76
CA TRP A 172 19.05 12.80 -11.22
C TRP A 172 19.40 11.70 -12.23
N PHE A 173 18.81 11.72 -13.43
CA PHE A 173 19.14 10.81 -14.53
C PHE A 173 19.83 11.53 -15.70
N CYS A 174 19.56 12.82 -15.90
CA CYS A 174 20.18 13.64 -16.92
C CYS A 174 21.02 14.76 -16.29
N SER A 175 22.23 15.01 -16.82
CA SER A 175 22.99 16.20 -16.43
C SER A 175 22.24 17.47 -16.88
N GLN A 176 22.47 18.60 -16.20
CA GLN A 176 21.77 19.89 -16.48
C GLN A 176 21.89 20.38 -17.94
N GLU A 177 22.82 19.83 -18.71
CA GLU A 177 23.08 20.18 -20.12
C GLU A 177 22.43 19.22 -21.13
N GLN A 178 21.73 18.17 -20.68
CA GLN A 178 21.09 17.20 -21.56
C GLN A 178 19.65 17.60 -21.94
N ASP A 179 19.27 17.21 -23.16
CA ASP A 179 17.92 17.38 -23.69
C ASP A 179 16.89 16.68 -22.77
N THR A 180 15.95 17.47 -22.24
CA THR A 180 14.86 16.97 -21.37
C THR A 180 13.60 16.60 -22.15
N CYS A 181 13.58 16.79 -23.48
CA CYS A 181 12.42 16.52 -24.32
C CYS A 181 12.11 15.02 -24.39
N CYS A 182 10.83 14.71 -24.51
CA CYS A 182 10.34 13.36 -24.66
C CYS A 182 10.95 12.67 -25.89
N HIS A 183 11.51 11.48 -25.70
CA HIS A 183 12.11 10.69 -26.77
C HIS A 183 11.11 10.30 -27.87
N ARG A 184 9.81 10.29 -27.55
CA ARG A 184 8.75 9.85 -28.44
C ARG A 184 8.15 11.02 -29.22
N CYS A 185 7.65 12.03 -28.50
CA CYS A 185 6.86 13.10 -29.10
C CYS A 185 7.57 14.46 -29.16
N GLY A 186 8.79 14.57 -28.61
CA GLY A 186 9.58 15.81 -28.63
C GLY A 186 9.08 16.94 -27.71
N LYS A 187 7.97 16.75 -26.97
CA LYS A 187 7.51 17.74 -25.98
C LYS A 187 8.50 17.90 -24.83
N GLU A 188 8.55 19.10 -24.29
CA GLU A 188 9.43 19.48 -23.18
C GLU A 188 9.17 18.63 -21.93
N ASN A 189 10.24 18.38 -21.17
CA ASN A 189 10.21 17.75 -19.85
C ASN A 189 9.52 16.37 -19.79
N GLU A 190 10.26 15.34 -20.20
CA GLU A 190 9.83 13.94 -20.15
C GLU A 190 9.69 13.43 -18.70
N THR A 191 8.50 13.56 -18.13
CA THR A 191 8.16 13.08 -16.78
C THR A 191 7.18 11.90 -16.84
N GLY A 192 6.97 11.22 -15.70
CA GLY A 192 5.92 10.21 -15.59
C GLY A 192 4.54 10.75 -15.95
N PHE A 193 4.23 11.98 -15.53
CA PHE A 193 3.01 12.69 -15.89
C PHE A 193 2.86 12.90 -17.40
N HIS A 194 3.96 13.25 -18.08
CA HIS A 194 3.97 13.34 -19.53
C HIS A 194 3.73 11.97 -20.17
N VAL A 195 4.63 11.00 -19.94
CA VAL A 195 4.66 9.72 -20.66
C VAL A 195 3.40 8.89 -20.42
N LEU A 196 2.82 8.94 -19.22
CA LEU A 196 1.66 8.11 -18.86
C LEU A 196 0.31 8.77 -19.12
N TYR A 197 0.26 10.09 -19.34
CA TYR A 197 -1.02 10.81 -19.40
C TYR A 197 -1.12 11.86 -20.53
N HIS A 198 -0.04 12.58 -20.89
CA HIS A 198 -0.07 13.66 -21.90
C HIS A 198 0.69 13.38 -23.19
N CYS A 199 1.45 12.29 -23.26
CA CYS A 199 2.21 11.92 -24.44
C CYS A 199 1.25 11.45 -25.53
N GLU A 200 1.21 12.16 -26.66
CA GLU A 200 0.31 11.86 -27.78
C GLU A 200 0.64 10.49 -28.41
N GLU A 201 1.93 10.19 -28.54
CA GLU A 201 2.41 8.86 -28.97
C GLU A 201 2.02 7.75 -27.98
N GLY A 202 1.86 8.08 -26.70
CA GLY A 202 1.41 7.17 -25.64
C GLY A 202 -0.11 7.02 -25.55
N LEU A 203 -0.89 7.87 -26.24
CA LEU A 203 -2.34 7.92 -26.12
C LEU A 203 -2.99 6.60 -26.51
N GLN A 204 -2.45 5.88 -27.50
CA GLN A 204 -2.96 4.57 -27.90
C GLN A 204 -2.95 3.56 -26.74
N LEU A 205 -1.92 3.59 -25.88
CA LEU A 205 -1.83 2.71 -24.71
C LEU A 205 -2.80 3.12 -23.61
N ALA A 206 -2.98 4.43 -23.41
CA ALA A 206 -3.97 4.95 -22.48
C ALA A 206 -5.41 4.57 -22.90
N THR A 207 -5.73 4.71 -24.19
CA THR A 207 -7.01 4.30 -24.78
C THR A 207 -7.20 2.78 -24.68
N LYS A 208 -6.16 1.98 -24.91
CA LYS A 208 -6.24 0.52 -24.72
C LYS A 208 -6.60 0.15 -23.27
N ARG A 209 -5.99 0.81 -22.29
CA ARG A 209 -6.32 0.61 -20.87
C ARG A 209 -7.76 1.02 -20.57
N HIS A 210 -8.19 2.17 -21.06
CA HIS A 210 -9.56 2.64 -20.95
C HIS A 210 -10.56 1.60 -21.47
N ASN A 211 -10.37 1.15 -22.71
CA ASN A 211 -11.25 0.17 -23.36
C ASN A 211 -11.26 -1.15 -22.59
N THR A 212 -10.12 -1.62 -22.09
CA THR A 212 -10.05 -2.85 -21.27
C THR A 212 -10.93 -2.76 -20.01
N ILE A 213 -10.99 -1.58 -19.38
CA ILE A 213 -11.84 -1.36 -18.19
C ILE A 213 -13.31 -1.27 -18.59
N GLN A 214 -13.62 -0.61 -19.70
CA GLN A 214 -14.97 -0.55 -20.26
C GLN A 214 -15.50 -1.95 -20.59
N ASP A 215 -14.74 -2.75 -21.33
CA ASP A 215 -15.10 -4.12 -21.73
C ASP A 215 -15.32 -5.02 -20.50
N LEU A 216 -14.52 -4.80 -19.44
CA LEU A 216 -14.68 -5.50 -18.17
C LEU A 216 -15.98 -5.12 -17.48
N LEU A 217 -16.33 -3.83 -17.46
CA LEU A 217 -17.56 -3.34 -16.87
C LEU A 217 -18.78 -3.87 -17.64
N GLU A 218 -18.77 -3.81 -18.96
CA GLU A 218 -19.78 -4.38 -19.85
C GLU A 218 -19.98 -5.87 -19.54
N SER A 219 -18.90 -6.65 -19.56
CA SER A 219 -18.93 -8.09 -19.31
C SER A 219 -19.54 -8.45 -17.95
N LEU A 220 -19.42 -7.58 -16.95
CA LEU A 220 -19.98 -7.80 -15.62
C LEU A 220 -21.46 -7.48 -15.57
N LEU A 221 -21.84 -6.32 -16.12
CA LEU A 221 -23.22 -5.88 -16.16
C LEU A 221 -24.09 -6.85 -16.98
N VAL A 222 -23.59 -7.31 -18.12
CA VAL A 222 -24.25 -8.36 -18.93
C VAL A 222 -24.39 -9.65 -18.13
N LYS A 223 -23.36 -10.07 -17.39
CA LYS A 223 -23.45 -11.26 -16.51
C LYS A 223 -24.44 -11.11 -15.36
N GLN A 224 -24.71 -9.88 -14.94
CA GLN A 224 -25.74 -9.57 -13.94
C GLN A 224 -27.15 -9.47 -14.56
N GLY A 225 -27.29 -9.60 -15.89
CA GLY A 225 -28.56 -9.56 -16.59
C GLY A 225 -29.03 -8.17 -16.99
N HIS A 226 -28.15 -7.16 -16.94
CA HIS A 226 -28.48 -5.83 -17.45
C HIS A 226 -28.40 -5.80 -18.98
N ASP A 227 -29.32 -5.05 -19.60
CA ASP A 227 -29.20 -4.62 -20.99
C ASP A 227 -28.25 -3.42 -21.05
N VAL A 228 -27.13 -3.59 -21.77
CA VAL A 228 -26.00 -2.67 -21.76
C VAL A 228 -25.77 -2.16 -23.17
N THR A 229 -25.68 -0.84 -23.31
CA THR A 229 -25.27 -0.16 -24.53
C THR A 229 -23.92 0.50 -24.30
N ILE A 230 -23.06 0.43 -25.32
CA ILE A 230 -21.68 0.89 -25.27
C ILE A 230 -21.48 2.02 -26.26
N ASN A 231 -20.82 3.11 -25.83
CA ASN A 231 -20.46 4.24 -26.68
C ASN A 231 -21.64 4.83 -27.49
N ASN A 232 -22.86 4.70 -26.97
CA ASN A 232 -24.06 5.16 -27.66
C ASN A 232 -24.27 6.66 -27.47
N ALA A 233 -24.78 7.35 -28.48
CA ALA A 233 -25.05 8.77 -28.38
C ALA A 233 -26.28 9.03 -27.49
N ILE A 234 -26.14 9.98 -26.57
CA ILE A 234 -27.29 10.53 -25.83
C ILE A 234 -28.23 11.15 -26.86
N LEU A 235 -29.54 10.86 -26.77
CA LEU A 235 -30.54 11.35 -27.72
C LEU A 235 -30.45 12.88 -27.88
N GLY A 236 -30.32 13.34 -29.13
CA GLY A 236 -30.20 14.76 -29.46
C GLY A 236 -28.83 15.40 -29.16
N GLN A 237 -27.84 14.61 -28.74
CA GLN A 237 -26.51 15.08 -28.37
C GLN A 237 -25.41 14.32 -29.13
N ARG A 238 -24.22 14.91 -29.23
CA ARG A 238 -23.01 14.22 -29.73
C ARG A 238 -22.23 13.49 -28.64
N LEU A 239 -22.72 13.58 -27.41
CA LEU A 239 -22.09 13.00 -26.23
C LEU A 239 -22.34 11.49 -26.20
N ARG A 240 -21.28 10.72 -25.93
CA ARG A 240 -21.30 9.27 -25.82
C ARG A 240 -20.70 8.89 -24.48
N PRO A 241 -21.50 8.50 -23.47
CA PRO A 241 -20.96 7.79 -22.30
C PRO A 241 -20.42 6.42 -22.74
N ASP A 242 -19.43 5.91 -22.02
CA ASP A 242 -18.78 4.65 -22.40
C ASP A 242 -19.72 3.46 -22.21
N VAL A 243 -20.49 3.45 -21.12
CA VAL A 243 -21.46 2.40 -20.78
C VAL A 243 -22.78 3.02 -20.35
N GLU A 244 -23.89 2.49 -20.83
CA GLU A 244 -25.23 2.89 -20.43
C GLU A 244 -26.11 1.66 -20.22
N PHE A 245 -26.90 1.66 -19.15
CA PHE A 245 -27.84 0.59 -18.81
C PHE A 245 -29.00 1.14 -17.97
N GLN A 246 -30.07 0.33 -17.81
CA GLN A 246 -31.17 0.66 -16.91
C GLN A 246 -31.00 0.00 -15.55
N LEU A 247 -31.23 0.79 -14.49
CA LEU A 247 -31.30 0.31 -13.12
C LEU A 247 -32.57 0.83 -12.46
N SER A 248 -33.45 -0.08 -12.04
CA SER A 248 -34.74 0.26 -11.40
C SER A 248 -35.56 1.29 -12.20
N GLY A 249 -35.60 1.14 -13.53
CA GLY A 249 -36.31 2.05 -14.45
C GLY A 249 -35.61 3.39 -14.72
N SER A 250 -34.47 3.66 -14.09
CA SER A 250 -33.67 4.86 -14.33
C SER A 250 -32.50 4.56 -15.25
N ARG A 251 -32.25 5.46 -16.21
CA ARG A 251 -31.06 5.46 -17.06
C ARG A 251 -29.81 5.76 -16.21
N VAL A 252 -28.83 4.88 -16.25
CA VAL A 252 -27.52 5.07 -15.61
C VAL A 252 -26.45 5.10 -16.69
N MET A 253 -25.62 6.13 -16.66
CA MET A 253 -24.45 6.26 -17.53
C MET A 253 -23.20 6.03 -16.68
N VAL A 254 -22.22 5.32 -17.23
CA VAL A 254 -20.89 5.17 -16.65
C VAL A 254 -19.85 5.62 -17.67
N ASP A 255 -18.91 6.43 -17.22
CA ASP A 255 -17.79 6.88 -18.04
C ASP A 255 -16.48 6.54 -17.31
N VAL A 256 -15.57 5.88 -18.04
CA VAL A 256 -14.28 5.41 -17.57
C VAL A 256 -13.26 6.51 -17.79
N VAL A 257 -12.51 6.82 -16.73
CA VAL A 257 -11.53 7.90 -16.78
C VAL A 257 -10.19 7.35 -16.33
N VAL A 258 -9.24 7.27 -17.26
CA VAL A 258 -7.84 6.96 -16.96
C VAL A 258 -7.06 8.26 -16.89
N CYS A 259 -6.44 8.54 -15.74
CA CYS A 259 -5.68 9.77 -15.51
C CYS A 259 -4.36 9.48 -14.77
N TYR A 260 -3.55 10.51 -14.56
CA TYR A 260 -2.33 10.35 -13.76
C TYR A 260 -2.65 10.19 -12.27
N ASP A 261 -1.83 9.40 -11.57
CA ASP A 261 -1.99 8.96 -10.18
C ASP A 261 -1.67 10.06 -9.15
N GLN A 262 -2.31 11.22 -9.28
CA GLN A 262 -2.24 12.32 -8.32
C GLN A 262 -3.65 12.73 -7.91
N PRO A 263 -3.91 12.99 -6.61
CA PRO A 263 -5.23 13.40 -6.14
C PRO A 263 -5.84 14.56 -6.94
N GLY A 264 -5.07 15.61 -7.20
CA GLY A 264 -5.53 16.75 -8.01
C GLY A 264 -5.84 16.38 -9.45
N SER A 265 -5.05 15.51 -10.08
CA SER A 265 -5.31 15.03 -11.44
C SER A 265 -6.59 14.20 -11.51
N MET A 266 -6.82 13.32 -10.53
CA MET A 266 -8.01 12.48 -10.44
C MET A 266 -9.27 13.30 -10.18
N GLU A 267 -9.20 14.26 -9.24
CA GLU A 267 -10.30 15.19 -8.95
C GLU A 267 -10.66 16.05 -10.18
N ASN A 268 -9.66 16.61 -10.86
CA ASN A 268 -9.88 17.40 -12.07
C ASN A 268 -10.46 16.54 -13.21
N ALA A 269 -10.03 15.29 -13.34
CA ALA A 269 -10.57 14.37 -14.32
C ALA A 269 -12.03 14.00 -14.01
N TYR A 270 -12.35 13.76 -12.74
CA TYR A 270 -13.72 13.58 -12.27
C TYR A 270 -14.59 14.81 -12.60
N ARG A 271 -14.21 16.01 -12.14
CA ARG A 271 -15.01 17.23 -12.34
C ARG A 271 -15.29 17.52 -13.80
N ARG A 272 -14.27 17.49 -14.66
CA ARG A 272 -14.44 17.73 -16.11
C ARG A 272 -15.46 16.79 -16.75
N LYS A 273 -15.46 15.51 -16.38
CA LYS A 273 -16.42 14.54 -16.90
C LYS A 273 -17.80 14.68 -16.24
N TYR A 274 -17.85 15.03 -14.97
CA TYR A 274 -19.11 15.29 -14.27
C TYR A 274 -19.84 16.48 -14.89
N ASP A 275 -19.14 17.61 -15.06
CA ASP A 275 -19.69 18.82 -15.67
C ASP A 275 -20.16 18.56 -17.11
N LYS A 276 -19.47 17.67 -17.84
CA LYS A 276 -19.83 17.27 -19.20
C LYS A 276 -21.15 16.49 -19.29
N TYR A 277 -21.45 15.63 -18.32
CA TYR A 277 -22.57 14.67 -18.42
C TYR A 277 -23.69 14.88 -17.40
N SER A 278 -23.47 15.63 -16.31
CA SER A 278 -24.40 15.76 -15.17
C SER A 278 -25.79 16.27 -15.54
N SER A 279 -25.89 17.15 -16.55
CA SER A 279 -27.18 17.66 -17.05
C SER A 279 -27.98 16.66 -17.88
N HIS A 280 -27.44 15.47 -18.17
CA HIS A 280 -28.03 14.49 -19.11
C HIS A 280 -28.49 13.19 -18.44
N GLY A 281 -28.41 13.10 -17.11
CA GLY A 281 -28.88 11.96 -16.32
C GLY A 281 -27.91 11.57 -15.20
N ARG A 282 -28.14 10.41 -14.59
CA ARG A 282 -27.27 9.88 -13.54
C ARG A 282 -25.97 9.37 -14.15
N ILE A 283 -24.89 10.13 -13.99
CA ILE A 283 -23.55 9.76 -14.40
C ILE A 283 -22.73 9.21 -13.24
N LEU A 284 -22.09 8.07 -13.46
CA LEU A 284 -21.11 7.46 -12.56
C LEU A 284 -19.74 7.51 -13.25
N LEU A 285 -18.74 8.06 -12.57
CA LEU A 285 -17.41 8.24 -13.15
C LEU A 285 -16.44 7.26 -12.51
N LEU A 286 -16.01 6.26 -13.29
CA LEU A 286 -15.03 5.28 -12.84
C LEU A 286 -13.62 5.83 -13.09
N VAL A 287 -13.09 6.55 -12.11
CA VAL A 287 -11.80 7.23 -12.22
C VAL A 287 -10.68 6.36 -11.68
N VAL A 288 -9.73 5.99 -12.53
CA VAL A 288 -8.57 5.19 -12.16
C VAL A 288 -7.26 5.88 -12.56
N GLY A 289 -6.25 5.73 -11.72
CA GLY A 289 -4.89 6.13 -12.05
C GLY A 289 -4.26 5.18 -13.08
N SER A 290 -3.38 5.69 -13.94
CA SER A 290 -2.59 4.93 -14.90
C SER A 290 -1.63 3.92 -14.24
N LEU A 291 -1.29 4.10 -12.97
CA LEU A 291 -0.43 3.23 -12.15
C LEU A 291 -1.20 2.46 -11.08
N GLY A 292 -2.52 2.64 -10.99
CA GLY A 292 -3.42 1.84 -10.16
C GLY A 292 -3.98 2.54 -8.92
N SER A 293 -3.89 3.87 -8.84
CA SER A 293 -4.63 4.65 -7.85
C SER A 293 -6.14 4.52 -8.05
N TRP A 294 -6.87 4.49 -6.95
CA TRP A 294 -8.32 4.34 -6.94
C TRP A 294 -8.96 5.63 -6.45
N TYR A 295 -9.92 6.18 -7.20
CA TYR A 295 -10.60 7.39 -6.78
C TYR A 295 -11.69 7.03 -5.75
N PRO A 296 -11.79 7.74 -4.60
CA PRO A 296 -12.71 7.37 -3.52
C PRO A 296 -14.19 7.27 -3.93
N ARG A 297 -14.66 8.16 -4.82
CA ARG A 297 -16.08 8.15 -5.27
C ARG A 297 -16.43 6.95 -6.16
N ASN A 298 -15.46 6.16 -6.60
CA ASN A 298 -15.75 4.92 -7.32
C ASN A 298 -16.53 3.92 -6.45
N ASP A 299 -16.50 4.06 -5.12
CA ASP A 299 -17.19 3.15 -4.21
C ASP A 299 -18.73 3.27 -4.31
N GLU A 300 -19.24 4.43 -4.74
CA GLU A 300 -20.64 4.60 -5.10
C GLU A 300 -21.04 3.64 -6.22
N ILE A 301 -20.16 3.45 -7.21
CA ILE A 301 -20.37 2.54 -8.34
C ILE A 301 -20.53 1.12 -7.85
N ARG A 302 -19.67 0.68 -6.92
CA ARG A 302 -19.78 -0.66 -6.32
C ARG A 302 -21.13 -0.86 -5.63
N SER A 303 -21.57 0.13 -4.85
CA SER A 303 -22.85 0.05 -4.14
C SER A 303 -24.04 0.01 -5.10
N ILE A 304 -24.00 0.79 -6.18
CA ILE A 304 -25.09 0.89 -7.16
C ILE A 304 -25.16 -0.36 -8.04
N LEU A 305 -24.00 -0.89 -8.43
CA LEU A 305 -23.90 -2.05 -9.33
C LEU A 305 -23.95 -3.40 -8.61
N GLY A 306 -23.96 -3.42 -7.27
CA GLY A 306 -23.95 -4.66 -6.50
C GLY A 306 -22.74 -5.56 -6.79
N ILE A 307 -21.59 -4.97 -7.16
CA ILE A 307 -20.38 -5.73 -7.50
C ILE A 307 -19.73 -6.21 -6.19
N ASN A 308 -19.87 -7.52 -5.93
CA ASN A 308 -19.17 -8.20 -4.85
C ASN A 308 -17.85 -8.78 -5.38
N GLY A 309 -16.77 -8.50 -4.67
CA GLY A 309 -15.43 -8.97 -4.99
C GLY A 309 -15.27 -10.38 -4.48
N ARG A 310 -14.95 -11.30 -5.39
CA ARG A 310 -14.47 -12.63 -5.06
C ARG A 310 -12.95 -12.60 -4.90
#